data_AF-A0A510DZ99-F1
#
_entry.id   AF-A0A510DZ99-F1
#
_cell.length_a   1.000
_cell.length_b   1.000
_cell.length_c   1.000
_cell.angle_alpha   90.00
_cell.angle_beta   90.00
_cell.angle_gamma   90.00
#
_symmetry.space_group_name_H-M   'P 1'
#
loop_
_entity.id
_entity.type
_entity.pdbx_description
1 polymer ?
#
loop_
_entity_poly.entity_id
_entity_poly.type
_entity_poly.pdbx_seq_one_letter_code
_entity_poly.pdbx_strand_id
1 'polypeptide(L)'
;MNPQKVTLFKALLHVGYLRVAPRTLSRGNNLVQLKFSDGTGKWYIDTPFGGGIYSSSKDALHALVLRFAVDVEDLKKMAEIGFTYAQEELDNYEKTINKIEQKSTKAFMDFMKEEKKNENENIDRSTLNDILREFKKQVVFSRLEKELERNNNTCPVCGKEFFSSASLYNHASRTSNMKEAHRNFLMLIMNEVTGLTP
;
A
#
# COMPACT_ATOMS: atom_id res chain seq x y z
N MET A 1 -26.54 8.47 47.01
CA MET A 1 -25.84 9.18 45.92
C MET A 1 -25.85 8.26 44.71
N ASN A 2 -26.49 8.63 43.61
CA ASN A 2 -26.41 7.83 42.38
C ASN A 2 -24.95 7.79 41.92
N PRO A 3 -24.39 6.60 41.60
CA PRO A 3 -23.03 6.52 41.09
C PRO A 3 -22.91 7.42 39.86
N GLN A 4 -21.92 8.31 39.89
CA GLN A 4 -21.73 9.31 38.85
C GLN A 4 -21.38 8.58 37.55
N LYS A 5 -22.29 8.63 36.57
CA LYS A 5 -22.14 7.92 35.29
C LYS A 5 -20.82 8.32 34.62
N VAL A 6 -19.95 7.35 34.34
CA VAL A 6 -18.66 7.61 33.68
C VAL A 6 -18.91 8.13 32.27
N THR A 7 -18.27 9.24 31.94
CA THR A 7 -18.35 9.86 30.61
C THR A 7 -17.27 9.30 29.69
N LEU A 8 -17.50 9.36 28.38
CA LEU A 8 -16.46 8.99 27.39
C LEU A 8 -15.16 9.77 27.62
N PHE A 9 -15.25 11.05 28.00
CA PHE A 9 -14.08 11.88 28.26
C PHE A 9 -13.23 11.30 29.40
N LYS A 10 -13.87 10.88 30.49
CA LYS A 10 -13.18 10.25 31.63
C LYS A 10 -12.66 8.86 31.27
N ALA A 11 -13.41 8.11 30.48
CA ALA A 11 -13.00 6.79 30.02
C ALA A 11 -11.74 6.83 29.13
N LEU A 12 -11.67 7.81 28.22
CA LEU A 12 -10.49 8.02 27.36
C LEU A 12 -9.24 8.36 28.17
N LEU A 13 -9.36 9.18 29.22
CA LEU A 13 -8.25 9.47 30.14
C LEU A 13 -7.72 8.19 30.81
N HIS A 14 -8.61 7.28 31.19
CA HIS A 14 -8.23 6.01 31.84
C HIS A 14 -7.48 5.04 30.91
N VAL A 15 -7.64 5.17 29.59
CA VAL A 15 -6.94 4.35 28.60
C VAL A 15 -5.75 5.07 27.95
N GLY A 16 -5.24 6.11 28.59
CA GLY A 16 -3.99 6.77 28.19
C GLY A 16 -4.13 7.91 27.19
N TYR A 17 -5.33 8.43 26.95
CA TYR A 17 -5.45 9.74 26.32
C TYR A 17 -5.02 10.84 27.31
N LEU A 18 -4.25 11.80 26.82
CA LEU A 18 -3.76 12.93 27.60
C LEU A 18 -4.55 14.19 27.27
N ARG A 19 -4.78 15.02 28.28
CA ARG A 19 -5.41 16.32 28.08
C ARG A 19 -4.39 17.31 27.52
N VAL A 20 -4.63 17.78 26.29
CA VAL A 20 -3.75 18.76 25.60
C VAL A 20 -4.34 20.15 25.52
N ALA A 21 -5.67 20.29 25.64
CA ALA A 21 -6.34 21.57 25.73
C ALA A 21 -7.69 21.43 26.50
N PRO A 22 -8.43 22.51 26.78
CA PRO A 22 -9.77 22.42 27.33
C PRO A 22 -10.66 21.50 26.48
N ARG A 23 -11.22 20.46 27.11
CA ARG A 23 -12.09 19.46 26.47
C ARG A 23 -11.46 18.79 25.24
N THR A 24 -10.14 18.74 25.17
CA THR A 24 -9.40 18.14 24.06
C THR A 24 -8.40 17.12 24.61
N LEU A 25 -8.47 15.92 24.06
CA LEU A 25 -7.66 14.77 24.42
C LEU A 25 -6.83 14.34 23.20
N SER A 26 -5.63 13.84 23.43
CA SER A 26 -4.83 13.18 22.39
C SER A 26 -4.15 11.90 22.87
N ARG A 27 -3.91 10.97 21.95
CA ARG A 27 -3.10 9.76 22.17
C ARG A 27 -2.38 9.45 20.86
N GLY A 28 -1.08 9.71 20.81
CA GLY A 28 -0.33 9.69 19.55
C GLY A 28 -0.94 10.69 18.54
N ASN A 29 -1.21 10.22 17.32
CA ASN A 29 -1.81 11.01 16.24
C ASN A 29 -3.36 11.07 16.29
N ASN A 30 -3.98 10.57 17.36
CA ASN A 30 -5.43 10.64 17.53
C ASN A 30 -5.80 11.85 18.38
N LEU A 31 -6.74 12.66 17.90
CA LEU A 31 -7.26 13.84 18.57
C LEU A 31 -8.77 13.71 18.79
N VAL A 32 -9.23 14.00 20.01
CA VAL A 32 -10.64 13.95 20.38
C VAL A 32 -11.02 15.24 21.10
N GLN A 33 -11.98 15.99 20.56
CA GLN A 33 -12.47 17.23 21.15
C GLN A 33 -13.96 17.13 21.47
N LEU A 34 -14.37 17.62 22.65
CA LEU A 34 -15.76 17.79 23.02
C LEU A 34 -16.10 19.28 23.04
N LYS A 35 -16.93 19.72 22.09
CA LYS A 35 -17.43 21.10 22.02
C LYS A 35 -18.91 21.12 22.36
N PHE A 36 -19.36 22.16 23.05
CA PHE A 36 -20.77 22.36 23.37
C PHE A 36 -21.31 23.50 22.50
N SER A 37 -22.37 23.23 21.75
CA SER A 37 -23.18 24.23 21.05
C SER A 37 -24.63 24.04 21.46
N ASP A 38 -25.27 25.10 21.95
CA ASP A 38 -26.70 25.12 22.29
C ASP A 38 -27.13 24.00 23.25
N GLY A 39 -26.32 23.75 24.28
CA GLY A 39 -26.59 22.70 25.29
C GLY A 39 -26.33 21.26 24.82
N THR A 40 -26.02 21.05 23.54
CA THR A 40 -25.67 19.73 22.99
C THR A 40 -24.15 19.60 22.79
N GLY A 41 -23.57 18.52 23.33
CA GLY A 41 -22.15 18.23 23.18
C GLY A 41 -21.87 17.47 21.88
N LYS A 42 -21.01 18.01 21.02
CA LYS A 42 -20.52 17.35 19.81
C LYS A 42 -19.07 16.91 19.98
N TRP A 43 -18.80 15.68 19.56
CA TRP A 43 -17.48 15.06 19.56
C TRP A 43 -16.83 15.21 18.20
N TYR A 44 -15.66 15.81 18.16
CA TYR A 44 -14.83 15.95 16.97
C TYR A 44 -13.68 14.96 17.12
N ILE A 45 -13.61 14.00 16.22
CA ILE A 45 -12.57 12.97 16.21
C ILE A 45 -11.74 13.19 14.96
N ASP A 46 -10.42 13.20 15.13
CA ASP A 46 -9.45 13.24 14.06
C ASP A 46 -8.39 12.18 14.31
N THR A 47 -8.12 11.33 13.32
CA THR A 47 -7.21 10.19 13.42
C THR A 47 -6.50 10.00 12.07
N PRO A 48 -5.37 9.26 12.02
CA PRO A 48 -4.73 8.91 10.74
C PRO A 48 -5.64 8.18 9.75
N PHE A 49 -6.70 7.54 10.23
CA PHE A 49 -7.67 6.79 9.42
C PHE A 49 -8.96 7.58 9.15
N GLY A 50 -8.91 8.91 9.31
CA GLY A 50 -9.99 9.84 9.03
C GLY A 50 -10.67 10.39 10.27
N GLY A 51 -11.49 11.43 10.08
CA GLY A 51 -12.18 12.15 11.15
C GLY A 51 -13.70 12.18 11.01
N GLY A 52 -14.36 12.89 11.92
CA GLY A 52 -15.81 13.08 11.89
C GLY A 52 -16.35 13.85 13.09
N ILE A 53 -17.62 14.26 12.98
CA ILE A 53 -18.36 14.94 14.05
C ILE A 53 -19.52 14.04 14.50
N TYR A 54 -19.63 13.80 15.80
CA TYR A 54 -20.59 12.87 16.39
C TYR A 54 -21.42 13.55 17.47
N SER A 55 -22.72 13.28 17.47
CA SER A 55 -23.68 13.90 18.39
C SER A 55 -23.78 13.17 19.74
N SER A 56 -23.28 11.94 19.84
CA SER A 56 -23.38 11.12 21.05
C SER A 56 -22.03 10.50 21.45
N SER A 57 -21.87 10.20 22.75
CA SER A 57 -20.69 9.48 23.25
C SER A 57 -20.62 8.04 22.72
N LYS A 58 -21.77 7.44 22.40
CA LYS A 58 -21.85 6.09 21.83
C LYS A 58 -21.28 6.07 20.41
N ASP A 59 -21.76 6.98 19.56
CA ASP A 59 -21.29 7.07 18.17
C ASP A 59 -19.82 7.48 18.10
N ALA A 60 -19.40 8.36 19.00
CA ALA A 60 -18.00 8.75 19.12
C ALA A 60 -17.09 7.57 19.51
N LEU A 61 -17.51 6.73 20.48
CA LEU A 61 -16.75 5.53 20.85
C LEU A 61 -16.67 4.54 19.69
N HIS A 62 -17.81 4.24 19.06
CA HIS A 62 -17.86 3.36 17.90
C HIS A 62 -16.94 3.85 16.78
N ALA A 63 -16.96 5.16 16.50
CA ALA A 63 -16.09 5.80 15.53
C ALA A 63 -14.59 5.67 15.85
N LEU A 64 -14.20 5.72 17.13
CA LEU A 64 -12.82 5.50 17.57
C LEU A 64 -12.38 4.05 17.38
N VAL A 65 -13.26 3.09 17.65
CA VAL A 65 -13.00 1.66 17.47
C VAL A 65 -12.84 1.33 15.98
N LEU A 66 -13.74 1.84 15.12
CA LEU A 66 -13.66 1.66 13.66
C LEU A 66 -12.35 2.22 13.06
N ARG A 67 -11.73 3.20 13.72
CA ARG A 67 -10.51 3.87 13.28
C ARG A 67 -9.25 3.37 14.02
N PHE A 68 -9.36 2.26 14.73
CA PHE A 68 -8.25 1.67 15.50
C PHE A 68 -7.64 2.65 16.52
N ALA A 69 -8.41 3.65 16.95
CA ALA A 69 -7.98 4.63 17.95
C ALA A 69 -8.27 4.14 19.37
N VAL A 70 -9.12 3.13 19.53
CA VAL A 70 -9.44 2.42 20.78
C VAL A 70 -9.53 0.93 20.45
N ASP A 71 -8.82 0.09 21.20
CA ASP A 71 -8.78 -1.37 20.98
C ASP A 71 -9.60 -2.17 22.01
N VAL A 72 -9.55 -3.51 21.94
CA VAL A 72 -10.26 -4.40 22.88
C VAL A 72 -9.82 -4.18 24.32
N GLU A 73 -8.52 -4.00 24.57
CA GLU A 73 -8.00 -3.83 25.92
C GLU A 73 -8.46 -2.50 26.50
N ASP A 74 -8.45 -1.45 25.70
CA ASP A 74 -9.01 -0.16 26.06
C ASP A 74 -10.50 -0.29 26.41
N LEU A 75 -11.30 -0.95 25.57
CA LEU A 75 -12.73 -1.16 25.82
C LEU A 75 -12.97 -1.92 27.13
N LYS A 76 -12.17 -2.96 27.42
CA LYS A 76 -12.25 -3.70 28.71
C LYS A 76 -11.97 -2.78 29.89
N LYS A 77 -10.88 -1.99 29.84
CA LYS A 77 -10.54 -1.01 30.88
C LYS A 77 -11.63 0.05 31.07
N MET A 78 -12.25 0.49 29.97
CA MET A 78 -13.37 1.44 30.03
C MET A 78 -14.63 0.80 30.63
N ALA A 79 -14.92 -0.46 30.33
CA ALA A 79 -16.05 -1.19 30.91
C ALA A 79 -15.86 -1.43 32.41
N GLU A 80 -14.64 -1.78 32.85
CA GLU A 80 -14.28 -2.00 34.27
C GLU A 80 -14.54 -0.77 35.14
N ILE A 81 -14.28 0.44 34.63
CA ILE A 81 -14.58 1.69 35.34
C ILE A 81 -16.06 2.10 35.25
N GLY A 82 -16.90 1.32 34.58
CA GLY A 82 -18.35 1.54 34.48
C GLY A 82 -18.81 2.40 33.30
N PHE A 83 -18.02 2.52 32.22
CA PHE A 83 -18.48 3.17 31.00
C PHE A 83 -19.35 2.22 30.17
N THR A 84 -20.67 2.36 30.28
CA THR A 84 -21.66 1.39 29.75
C THR A 84 -21.55 1.15 28.24
N TYR A 85 -21.22 2.18 27.45
CA TYR A 85 -21.10 2.03 26.00
C TYR A 85 -19.89 1.19 25.59
N ALA A 86 -18.85 1.07 26.42
CA ALA A 86 -17.74 0.18 26.13
C ALA A 86 -18.15 -1.30 26.23
N GLN A 87 -19.01 -1.66 27.19
CA GLN A 87 -19.56 -3.01 27.26
C GLN A 87 -20.43 -3.32 26.03
N GLU A 88 -21.31 -2.39 25.64
CA GLU A 88 -22.12 -2.54 24.42
C GLU A 88 -21.24 -2.72 23.17
N GLU A 89 -20.12 -2.01 23.09
CA GLU A 89 -19.18 -2.11 21.98
C GLU A 89 -18.39 -3.42 22.00
N LEU A 90 -17.99 -3.92 23.19
CA LEU A 90 -17.36 -5.24 23.36
C LEU A 90 -18.25 -6.38 22.89
N ASP A 91 -19.53 -6.36 23.27
CA ASP A 91 -20.51 -7.38 22.88
C ASP A 91 -20.74 -7.39 21.35
N ASN A 92 -20.51 -6.25 20.69
CA ASN A 92 -20.59 -6.10 19.25
C ASN A 92 -19.23 -6.17 18.55
N TYR A 93 -18.12 -6.32 19.29
CA TYR A 93 -16.77 -6.12 18.78
C TYR A 93 -16.43 -7.11 17.67
N GLU A 94 -16.71 -8.40 17.86
CA GLU A 94 -16.49 -9.41 16.82
C GLU A 94 -17.31 -9.13 15.54
N LYS A 95 -18.57 -8.67 15.68
CA LYS A 95 -19.40 -8.31 14.52
C LYS A 95 -18.87 -7.05 13.83
N THR A 96 -18.38 -6.09 14.59
CA THR A 96 -17.79 -4.84 14.09
C THR A 96 -16.47 -5.13 13.38
N ILE A 97 -15.55 -5.89 13.99
CA ILE A 97 -14.30 -6.31 13.36
C ILE A 97 -14.55 -7.19 12.15
N ASN A 98 -15.43 -8.20 12.20
CA ASN A 98 -15.75 -9.00 11.02
C ASN A 98 -16.29 -8.13 9.85
N LYS A 99 -17.08 -7.09 10.15
CA LYS A 99 -17.51 -6.11 9.13
C LYS A 99 -16.36 -5.21 8.67
N ILE A 100 -15.45 -4.82 9.56
CA ILE A 100 -14.25 -4.07 9.19
C ILE A 100 -13.36 -4.95 8.33
N GLU A 101 -13.04 -6.19 8.70
CA GLU A 101 -12.27 -7.16 7.91
C GLU A 101 -12.87 -7.39 6.53
N GLN A 102 -14.19 -7.53 6.42
CA GLN A 102 -14.87 -7.61 5.13
C GLN A 102 -14.76 -6.30 4.33
N LYS A 103 -14.89 -5.14 4.99
CA LYS A 103 -14.76 -3.82 4.36
C LYS A 103 -13.31 -3.40 4.09
N SER A 104 -12.34 -3.87 4.86
CA SER A 104 -10.91 -3.61 4.74
C SER A 104 -10.31 -4.56 3.72
N THR A 105 -10.82 -5.79 3.59
CA THR A 105 -10.57 -6.64 2.41
C THR A 105 -11.10 -5.96 1.15
N LYS A 106 -12.30 -5.36 1.20
CA LYS A 106 -12.84 -4.59 0.08
C LYS A 106 -12.05 -3.30 -0.18
N ALA A 107 -11.70 -2.53 0.84
CA ALA A 107 -10.90 -1.30 0.71
C ALA A 107 -9.46 -1.58 0.32
N PHE A 108 -8.89 -2.71 0.73
CA PHE A 108 -7.59 -3.21 0.27
C PHE A 108 -7.68 -3.71 -1.17
N MET A 109 -8.75 -4.41 -1.55
CA MET A 109 -9.00 -4.78 -2.96
C MET A 109 -9.27 -3.56 -3.85
N ASP A 110 -9.95 -2.54 -3.32
CA ASP A 110 -10.24 -1.28 -4.00
C ASP A 110 -8.98 -0.41 -4.07
N PHE A 111 -8.17 -0.35 -3.00
CA PHE A 111 -6.83 0.26 -2.99
C PHE A 111 -5.89 -0.48 -3.94
N MET A 112 -5.84 -1.81 -3.95
CA MET A 112 -5.06 -2.60 -4.91
C MET A 112 -5.59 -2.45 -6.34
N LYS A 113 -6.89 -2.18 -6.54
CA LYS A 113 -7.46 -1.85 -7.85
C LYS A 113 -7.10 -0.43 -8.25
N GLU A 114 -7.11 0.53 -7.32
CA GLU A 114 -6.69 1.92 -7.53
C GLU A 114 -5.18 2.01 -7.74
N GLU A 115 -4.36 1.24 -7.03
CA GLU A 115 -2.93 1.07 -7.27
C GLU A 115 -2.70 0.38 -8.60
N LYS A 116 -3.45 -0.67 -8.99
CA LYS A 116 -3.38 -1.21 -10.35
C LYS A 116 -3.88 -0.24 -11.43
N LYS A 117 -4.71 0.74 -11.07
CA LYS A 117 -5.19 1.80 -11.97
C LYS A 117 -4.15 2.92 -12.07
N ASN A 118 -3.47 3.26 -10.97
CA ASN A 118 -2.41 4.26 -10.85
C ASN A 118 -1.04 3.73 -11.33
N GLU A 119 -0.77 2.42 -11.25
CA GLU A 119 0.36 1.74 -11.91
C GLU A 119 0.19 1.75 -13.43
N ASN A 120 -1.03 1.96 -13.94
CA ASN A 120 -1.27 2.22 -15.35
C ASN A 120 -1.27 3.72 -15.72
N GLU A 121 -1.13 4.64 -14.75
CA GLU A 121 -1.04 6.09 -14.95
C GLU A 121 0.13 6.70 -14.13
N ASN A 122 1.39 6.41 -14.53
CA ASN A 122 2.56 7.34 -14.50
C ASN A 122 3.95 6.66 -14.60
N ILE A 123 4.05 5.47 -15.18
CA ILE A 123 5.16 5.24 -16.09
C ILE A 123 4.54 5.23 -17.47
N ASP A 124 4.65 6.36 -18.16
CA ASP A 124 4.33 6.43 -19.57
C ASP A 124 5.04 5.24 -20.25
N ARG A 125 4.25 4.27 -20.75
CA ARG A 125 4.79 3.10 -21.44
C ARG A 125 5.69 3.53 -22.59
N SER A 126 5.49 4.72 -23.17
CA SER A 126 6.43 5.30 -24.13
C SER A 126 7.79 5.57 -23.50
N THR A 127 7.84 6.26 -22.35
CA THR A 127 9.08 6.50 -21.58
C THR A 127 9.81 5.21 -21.21
N LEU A 128 9.13 4.16 -20.71
CA LEU A 128 9.78 2.88 -20.41
C LEU A 128 10.29 2.17 -21.68
N ASN A 129 9.51 2.21 -22.76
CA ASN A 129 9.93 1.67 -24.05
C ASN A 129 11.14 2.44 -24.63
N ASP A 130 11.21 3.75 -24.39
CA ASP A 130 12.33 4.59 -24.81
C ASP A 130 13.59 4.28 -23.99
N ILE A 131 13.47 4.12 -22.66
CA ILE A 131 14.59 3.68 -21.80
C ILE A 131 15.08 2.29 -22.23
N LEU A 132 14.18 1.34 -22.47
CA LEU A 132 14.54 0.00 -22.94
C LEU A 132 15.19 0.03 -24.32
N ARG A 133 14.73 0.91 -25.21
CA ARG A 133 15.32 1.09 -26.56
C ARG A 133 16.73 1.64 -26.47
N GLU A 134 16.94 2.69 -25.68
CA GLU A 134 18.25 3.31 -25.52
C GLU A 134 19.23 2.40 -24.76
N PHE A 135 18.77 1.69 -23.75
CA PHE A 135 19.55 0.64 -23.09
C PHE A 135 20.01 -0.43 -24.11
N LYS A 136 19.09 -0.97 -24.93
CA LYS A 136 19.46 -1.98 -25.94
C LYS A 136 20.51 -1.46 -26.91
N LYS A 137 20.39 -0.21 -27.39
CA LYS A 137 21.35 0.39 -28.31
C LYS A 137 22.74 0.56 -27.69
N GLN A 138 22.79 1.14 -26.49
CA GLN A 138 24.06 1.50 -25.86
C GLN A 138 24.79 0.29 -25.29
N VAL A 139 24.04 -0.70 -24.80
CA VAL A 139 24.56 -1.74 -23.94
C VAL A 139 24.56 -3.09 -24.65
N VAL A 140 23.41 -3.52 -25.16
CA VAL A 140 23.24 -4.85 -25.78
C VAL A 140 23.84 -4.89 -27.19
N PHE A 141 23.56 -3.88 -28.03
CA PHE A 141 24.03 -3.84 -29.41
C PHE A 141 25.55 -3.65 -29.48
N SER A 142 26.12 -2.81 -28.61
CA SER A 142 27.59 -2.67 -28.50
C SER A 142 28.27 -4.00 -28.19
N ARG A 143 27.68 -4.83 -27.31
CA ARG A 143 28.21 -6.16 -27.00
C ARG A 143 28.04 -7.15 -28.15
N LEU A 144 26.89 -7.12 -28.84
CA LEU A 144 26.62 -7.97 -30.01
C LEU A 144 27.47 -7.61 -31.22
N GLU A 145 27.87 -6.34 -31.36
CA GLU A 145 28.77 -5.88 -32.41
C GLU A 145 30.14 -6.54 -32.28
N LYS A 146 30.66 -6.64 -31.06
CA LYS A 146 31.88 -7.43 -30.78
C LYS A 146 31.71 -8.91 -31.12
N GLU A 147 30.52 -9.49 -30.97
CA GLU A 147 30.26 -10.88 -31.40
C GLU A 147 30.22 -11.01 -32.92
N LEU A 148 29.66 -10.03 -33.64
CA LEU A 148 29.68 -10.04 -35.11
C LEU A 148 31.10 -9.90 -35.65
N GLU A 149 31.90 -9.00 -35.10
CA GLU A 149 33.32 -8.83 -35.48
C GLU A 149 34.12 -10.13 -35.31
N ARG A 150 33.90 -10.83 -34.18
CA ARG A 150 34.57 -12.11 -33.90
C ARG A 150 34.13 -13.25 -34.81
N ASN A 151 32.88 -13.23 -35.24
CA ASN A 151 32.26 -14.30 -36.04
C ASN A 151 32.15 -13.93 -37.54
N ASN A 152 32.97 -13.01 -38.04
CA ASN A 152 32.96 -12.57 -39.44
C ASN A 152 31.56 -12.18 -39.94
N ASN A 153 30.84 -11.40 -39.16
CA ASN A 153 29.47 -10.94 -39.44
C ASN A 153 28.43 -12.06 -39.56
N THR A 154 28.67 -13.22 -38.93
CA THR A 154 27.71 -14.32 -38.87
C THR A 154 27.13 -14.52 -37.46
N CYS A 155 25.91 -15.07 -37.39
CA CYS A 155 25.31 -15.46 -36.13
C CYS A 155 26.05 -16.68 -35.54
N PRO A 156 26.51 -16.61 -34.29
CA PRO A 156 27.26 -17.71 -33.66
C PRO A 156 26.40 -18.97 -33.38
N VAL A 157 25.08 -18.86 -33.49
CA VAL A 157 24.15 -19.97 -33.22
C VAL A 157 23.78 -20.71 -34.51
N CYS A 158 23.48 -20.00 -35.59
CA CYS A 158 22.96 -20.61 -36.82
C CYS A 158 23.72 -20.25 -38.12
N GLY A 159 24.80 -19.46 -38.03
CA GLY A 159 25.68 -19.14 -39.15
C GLY A 159 25.13 -18.16 -40.18
N LYS A 160 23.95 -17.57 -39.97
CA LYS A 160 23.40 -16.56 -40.90
C LYS A 160 24.20 -15.26 -40.86
N GLU A 161 24.40 -14.63 -42.01
CA GLU A 161 25.11 -13.35 -42.15
C GLU A 161 24.23 -12.15 -41.76
N PHE A 162 24.86 -11.15 -41.11
CA PHE A 162 24.23 -9.92 -40.64
C PHE A 162 25.16 -8.72 -40.77
N PHE A 163 24.64 -7.61 -41.27
CA PHE A 163 25.42 -6.37 -41.45
C PHE A 163 25.35 -5.42 -40.24
N SER A 164 24.59 -5.78 -39.19
CA SER A 164 24.50 -4.97 -37.97
C SER A 164 24.09 -5.78 -36.75
N SER A 165 24.53 -5.33 -35.58
CA SER A 165 24.16 -5.90 -34.28
C SER A 165 22.65 -5.84 -34.01
N ALA A 166 21.96 -4.79 -34.47
CA ALA A 166 20.51 -4.68 -34.41
C ALA A 166 19.80 -5.76 -35.24
N SER A 167 20.29 -6.05 -36.45
CA SER A 167 19.74 -7.09 -37.31
C SER A 167 19.95 -8.49 -36.72
N LEU A 168 21.13 -8.75 -36.12
CA LEU A 168 21.41 -9.98 -35.38
C LEU A 168 20.50 -10.14 -34.16
N TYR A 169 20.30 -9.08 -33.37
CA TYR A 169 19.41 -9.12 -32.21
C TYR A 169 17.98 -9.46 -32.60
N ASN A 170 17.44 -8.79 -33.62
CA ASN A 170 16.08 -9.05 -34.11
C ASN A 170 15.93 -10.47 -34.67
N HIS A 171 16.96 -10.98 -35.34
CA HIS A 171 17.01 -12.35 -35.78
C HIS A 171 16.96 -13.33 -34.60
N ALA A 172 17.89 -13.22 -33.65
CA ALA A 172 17.98 -14.14 -32.51
C ALA A 172 16.73 -14.10 -31.62
N SER A 173 16.08 -12.95 -31.50
CA SER A 173 14.89 -12.78 -30.67
C SER A 173 13.60 -13.29 -31.32
N ARG A 174 13.54 -13.41 -32.66
CA ARG A 174 12.30 -13.75 -33.40
C ARG A 174 12.38 -15.04 -34.20
N THR A 175 13.57 -15.59 -34.41
CA THR A 175 13.73 -16.78 -35.24
C THR A 175 13.07 -18.00 -34.60
N SER A 176 12.36 -18.78 -35.41
CA SER A 176 11.85 -20.11 -35.03
C SER A 176 12.94 -21.18 -35.12
N ASN A 177 14.01 -20.93 -35.91
CA ASN A 177 15.10 -21.86 -36.08
C ASN A 177 16.02 -21.84 -34.84
N MET A 178 16.30 -23.01 -34.25
CA MET A 178 17.14 -23.14 -33.05
C MET A 178 16.75 -22.13 -31.94
N LYS A 179 15.45 -21.97 -31.71
CA LYS A 179 14.88 -20.91 -30.87
C LYS A 179 15.44 -20.91 -29.44
N GLU A 180 15.61 -22.08 -28.83
CA GLU A 180 16.17 -22.20 -27.47
C GLU A 180 17.64 -21.80 -27.42
N ALA A 181 18.43 -22.20 -28.42
CA ALA A 181 19.85 -21.83 -28.50
C ALA A 181 20.03 -20.31 -28.71
N HIS A 182 19.20 -19.68 -29.54
CA HIS A 182 19.22 -18.21 -29.69
C HIS A 182 18.76 -17.48 -28.43
N ARG A 183 17.77 -18.03 -27.71
CA ARG A 183 17.33 -17.49 -26.42
C ARG A 183 18.45 -17.58 -25.38
N ASN A 184 19.13 -18.72 -25.28
CA ASN A 184 20.24 -18.93 -24.36
C ASN A 184 21.41 -18.00 -24.70
N PHE A 185 21.74 -17.85 -25.97
CA PHE A 185 22.75 -16.90 -26.44
C PHE A 185 22.42 -15.46 -26.00
N LEU A 186 21.19 -14.98 -26.24
CA LEU A 186 20.78 -13.65 -25.80
C LEU A 186 20.77 -13.51 -24.27
N MET A 187 20.43 -14.56 -23.53
CA MET A 187 20.48 -14.55 -22.06
C MET A 187 21.92 -14.45 -21.54
N LEU A 188 22.87 -15.14 -22.16
CA LEU A 188 24.30 -15.02 -21.82
C LEU A 188 24.79 -13.59 -22.04
N ILE A 189 24.48 -13.01 -23.21
CA ILE A 189 24.82 -11.61 -23.52
C ILE A 189 24.16 -10.66 -22.52
N MET A 190 22.90 -10.86 -22.14
CA MET A 190 22.25 -10.00 -21.15
C MET A 190 22.91 -10.13 -19.78
N ASN A 191 23.22 -11.34 -19.32
CA ASN A 191 23.89 -11.57 -18.03
C ASN A 191 25.29 -10.94 -18.00
N GLU A 192 26.09 -11.11 -19.06
CA GLU A 192 27.41 -10.49 -19.16
C GLU A 192 27.38 -8.97 -18.97
N VAL A 193 26.30 -8.32 -19.43
CA VAL A 193 26.25 -6.86 -19.48
C VAL A 193 25.46 -6.26 -18.31
N THR A 194 24.51 -7.00 -17.72
CA THR A 194 23.77 -6.53 -16.53
C THR A 194 24.35 -7.03 -15.21
N GLY A 195 25.19 -8.07 -15.22
CA GLY A 195 25.67 -8.74 -14.01
C GLY A 195 24.57 -9.47 -13.22
N LEU A 196 23.37 -9.58 -13.79
CA LEU A 196 22.25 -10.28 -13.18
C LEU A 196 22.25 -11.71 -13.70
N THR A 197 22.73 -12.64 -12.86
CA THR A 197 22.46 -14.06 -13.04
C THR A 197 20.95 -14.31 -12.99
N PRO A 198 20.39 -15.19 -13.85
CA PRO A 198 18.97 -15.56 -13.81
C PRO A 198 18.52 -16.08 -12.45
#